data_AF-A0A951H6F8-F1
#
_entry.id   AF-A0A951H6F8-F1
#
_cell.length_a   1.000
_cell.length_b   1.000
_cell.length_c   1.000
_cell.angle_alpha   90.00
_cell.angle_beta   90.00
_cell.angle_gamma   90.00
#
_symmetry.space_group_name_H-M   'P 1'
#
loop_
_entity.id
_entity.type
_entity.pdbx_description
1 polymer ?
#
loop_
_entity_poly.entity_id
_entity_poly.type
_entity_poly.pdbx_seq_one_letter_code
_entity_poly.pdbx_strand_id
1 'polypeptide(L)'
;MSELLMRLFGHRMFHKAVAQHTNHGGVLDVQLGFAMLRDRRVPLTSKLMALALGAVGVAVLINLELPLQALLALMLPILGFAGDFVIDGVEGVVGPFVLASLLLPHLAPEPITQAIRSERAGLPAPVSVRN
;
A
#
# COMPACT_ATOMS: atom_id res chain seq x y z
N MET A 1 31.94 9.43 -13.12
CA MET A 1 31.65 7.98 -13.26
C MET A 1 31.03 7.35 -11.99
N SER A 2 31.13 8.00 -10.82
CA SER A 2 30.58 7.54 -9.53
C SER A 2 29.07 7.76 -9.35
N GLU A 3 28.47 8.83 -9.90
CA GLU A 3 27.02 9.11 -9.76
C GLU A 3 26.10 8.11 -10.48
N LEU A 4 26.54 7.59 -11.62
CA LEU A 4 25.77 6.64 -12.43
C LEU A 4 25.69 5.25 -11.76
N LEU A 5 26.74 4.84 -11.06
CA LEU A 5 26.79 3.58 -10.31
C LEU A 5 25.90 3.63 -9.05
N MET A 6 25.83 4.77 -8.36
CA MET A 6 24.95 4.93 -7.19
C MET A 6 23.46 4.88 -7.57
N ARG A 7 23.06 5.51 -8.68
CA ARG A 7 21.67 5.45 -9.17
C ARG A 7 21.26 4.04 -9.65
N LEU A 8 22.16 3.30 -10.30
CA LEU A 8 21.88 1.94 -10.78
C LEU A 8 21.88 0.88 -9.66
N PHE A 9 22.78 0.99 -8.68
CA PHE A 9 22.82 0.04 -7.54
C PHE A 9 21.71 0.32 -6.53
N GLY A 10 21.39 1.59 -6.26
CA GLY A 10 20.29 1.96 -5.37
C GLY A 10 18.96 1.38 -5.86
N HIS A 11 18.67 1.52 -7.15
CA HIS A 11 17.41 1.05 -7.73
C HIS A 11 17.27 -0.48 -7.71
N ARG A 12 18.38 -1.23 -7.89
CA ARG A 12 18.37 -2.70 -7.84
C ARG A 12 18.24 -3.24 -6.41
N MET A 13 18.89 -2.60 -5.45
CA MET A 13 18.79 -2.99 -4.03
C MET A 13 17.39 -2.66 -3.48
N PHE A 14 16.81 -1.52 -3.86
CA PHE A 14 15.44 -1.17 -3.50
C PHE A 14 14.43 -2.15 -4.10
N HIS A 15 14.57 -2.49 -5.39
CA HIS A 15 13.73 -3.52 -6.01
C HIS A 15 13.89 -4.88 -5.35
N LYS A 16 15.10 -5.26 -4.93
CA LYS A 16 15.35 -6.58 -4.32
C LYS A 16 14.82 -6.66 -2.89
N ALA A 17 14.93 -5.57 -2.11
CA ALA A 17 14.36 -5.48 -0.77
C ALA A 17 12.82 -5.45 -0.80
N VAL A 18 12.23 -4.69 -1.74
CA VAL A 18 10.78 -4.65 -1.98
C VAL A 18 10.27 -5.98 -2.54
N ALA A 19 11.02 -6.63 -3.46
CA ALA A 19 10.66 -7.93 -4.02
C ALA A 19 10.75 -9.07 -2.99
N GLN A 20 11.73 -9.03 -2.07
CA GLN A 20 11.83 -10.03 -1.01
C GLN A 20 10.69 -9.92 0.02
N HIS A 21 10.16 -8.72 0.27
CA HIS A 21 9.03 -8.54 1.18
C HIS A 21 7.67 -8.82 0.55
N THR A 22 7.55 -8.70 -0.78
CA THR A 22 6.30 -8.92 -1.51
C THR A 22 6.11 -10.36 -2.00
N ASN A 23 7.18 -11.15 -2.18
CA ASN A 23 7.04 -12.49 -2.75
C ASN A 23 6.64 -13.60 -1.75
N HIS A 24 6.87 -13.46 -0.44
CA HIS A 24 6.72 -14.57 0.52
C HIS A 24 6.03 -14.16 1.83
N GLY A 25 4.78 -13.67 1.76
CA GLY A 25 3.92 -13.52 2.94
C GLY A 25 4.46 -12.60 4.04
N GLY A 26 5.29 -11.62 3.66
CA GLY A 26 5.86 -10.63 4.56
C GLY A 26 4.80 -9.70 5.15
N VAL A 27 5.22 -8.91 6.16
CA VAL A 27 4.37 -7.95 6.88
C VAL A 27 3.74 -6.88 5.96
N LEU A 28 4.31 -6.68 4.76
CA LEU A 28 3.86 -5.70 3.77
C LEU A 28 3.35 -6.34 2.47
N ASP A 29 2.55 -7.40 2.59
CA ASP A 29 1.91 -8.05 1.43
C ASP A 29 0.65 -7.27 0.98
N VAL A 30 0.86 -6.24 0.16
CA VAL A 30 -0.19 -5.46 -0.51
C VAL A 30 -1.13 -6.36 -1.31
N GLN A 31 -0.61 -7.44 -1.93
CA GLN A 31 -1.43 -8.32 -2.76
C GLN A 31 -2.41 -9.13 -1.90
N LEU A 32 -1.96 -9.62 -0.74
CA LEU A 32 -2.83 -10.27 0.26
C LEU A 32 -3.89 -9.29 0.75
N GLY A 33 -3.47 -8.08 1.14
CA GLY A 33 -4.37 -7.01 1.54
C GLY A 33 -5.47 -6.69 0.53
N PHE A 34 -5.09 -6.57 -0.74
CA PHE A 34 -6.02 -6.32 -1.83
C PHE A 34 -6.97 -7.51 -2.07
N ALA A 35 -6.47 -8.74 -1.90
CA ALA A 35 -7.30 -9.92 -1.92
C ALA A 35 -8.38 -9.87 -0.83
N MET A 36 -7.97 -9.51 0.39
CA MET A 36 -8.84 -9.41 1.55
C MET A 36 -9.89 -8.30 1.40
N LEU A 37 -9.54 -7.18 0.74
CA LEU A 37 -10.52 -6.15 0.38
C LEU A 37 -11.62 -6.71 -0.53
N ARG A 38 -11.27 -7.61 -1.46
CA ARG A 38 -12.21 -8.24 -2.40
C ARG A 38 -12.95 -9.46 -1.82
N ASP A 39 -12.38 -10.14 -0.82
CA ASP A 39 -12.96 -11.35 -0.24
C ASP A 39 -14.19 -11.04 0.64
N ARG A 40 -15.30 -11.75 0.42
CA ARG A 40 -16.56 -11.57 1.18
C ARG A 40 -16.49 -12.09 2.62
N ARG A 41 -15.55 -12.97 2.92
CA ARG A 41 -15.37 -13.55 4.27
C ARG A 41 -14.84 -12.52 5.26
N VAL A 42 -14.11 -11.51 4.78
CA VAL A 42 -13.54 -10.47 5.64
C VAL A 42 -14.63 -9.51 6.12
N PRO A 43 -14.76 -9.27 7.44
CA PRO A 43 -15.78 -8.39 8.01
C PRO A 43 -15.72 -6.98 7.42
N LEU A 44 -16.90 -6.41 7.14
CA LEU A 44 -17.01 -5.05 6.59
C LEU A 44 -16.40 -4.02 7.53
N THR A 45 -16.50 -4.23 8.85
CA THR A 45 -15.93 -3.35 9.88
C THR A 45 -14.41 -3.24 9.75
N SER A 46 -13.69 -4.35 9.61
CA SER A 46 -12.23 -4.35 9.40
C SER A 46 -11.84 -3.63 8.10
N LYS A 47 -12.64 -3.79 7.02
CA LYS A 47 -12.38 -3.08 5.75
C LYS A 47 -12.58 -1.58 5.89
N LEU A 48 -13.65 -1.15 6.53
CA LEU A 48 -13.94 0.26 6.76
C LEU A 48 -12.89 0.90 7.68
N MET A 49 -12.46 0.21 8.74
CA MET A 49 -11.38 0.68 9.60
C MET A 49 -10.05 0.81 8.85
N ALA A 50 -9.70 -0.20 8.05
CA ALA A 50 -8.49 -0.16 7.24
C ALA A 50 -8.52 1.00 6.23
N LEU A 51 -9.67 1.24 5.58
CA LEU A 51 -9.86 2.34 4.65
C LEU A 51 -9.82 3.70 5.34
N ALA A 52 -10.44 3.83 6.51
CA ALA A 52 -10.41 5.06 7.29
C ALA A 52 -8.99 5.40 7.75
N LEU A 53 -8.25 4.42 8.28
CA LEU A 53 -6.84 4.60 8.66
C LEU A 53 -5.96 4.89 7.45
N GLY A 54 -6.21 4.24 6.32
CA GLY A 54 -5.54 4.54 5.06
C GLY A 54 -5.79 5.96 4.58
N ALA A 55 -7.04 6.43 4.64
CA ALA A 55 -7.40 7.80 4.29
C ALA A 55 -6.75 8.83 5.21
N VAL A 56 -6.74 8.59 6.52
CA VAL A 56 -6.03 9.44 7.48
C VAL A 56 -4.51 9.45 7.20
N GLY A 57 -3.93 8.28 6.91
CA GLY A 57 -2.51 8.17 6.57
C GLY A 57 -2.14 8.99 5.32
N VAL A 58 -2.94 8.88 4.26
CA VAL A 58 -2.74 9.68 3.04
C VAL A 58 -2.96 11.17 3.31
N ALA A 59 -3.98 11.54 4.07
CA ALA A 59 -4.19 12.95 4.42
C ALA A 59 -2.99 13.54 5.17
N VAL A 60 -2.35 12.77 6.05
CA VAL A 60 -1.11 13.18 6.73
C VAL A 60 0.03 13.30 5.72
N LEU A 61 0.22 12.33 4.83
CA LEU A 61 1.27 12.37 3.80
C LEU A 61 1.13 13.58 2.88
N ILE A 62 -0.06 13.83 2.35
CA ILE A 62 -0.36 15.00 1.51
C ILE A 62 -0.02 16.30 2.27
N ASN A 63 -0.40 16.41 3.55
CA ASN A 63 -0.05 17.59 4.35
C ASN A 63 1.47 17.77 4.52
N LEU A 64 2.25 16.68 4.55
CA LEU A 64 3.71 16.72 4.59
C LEU A 64 4.35 17.06 3.24
N GLU A 65 3.63 16.87 2.13
CA GLU A 65 4.11 17.14 0.77
C GLU A 65 3.91 18.60 0.35
N LEU A 66 2.85 19.27 0.87
CA LEU A 66 2.58 20.70 0.65
C LEU A 66 3.81 21.63 0.79
N PRO A 67 4.70 21.49 1.80
CA PRO A 67 5.89 22.35 1.93
C PRO A 67 6.88 22.14 0.78
N LEU A 68 7.00 20.90 0.30
CA LEU A 68 7.94 20.50 -0.74
C LEU A 68 7.41 20.91 -2.13
N GLN A 69 6.10 20.75 -2.32
CA GLN A 69 5.37 21.18 -3.50
C GLN A 69 5.40 22.72 -3.66
N ALA A 70 5.25 23.47 -2.56
CA ALA A 70 5.38 24.93 -2.57
C ALA A 70 6.78 25.40 -3.03
N LEU A 71 7.83 24.66 -2.67
CA LEU A 71 9.20 24.94 -3.12
C LEU A 71 9.39 24.68 -4.62
N LEU A 72 8.77 23.62 -5.14
CA LEU A 72 8.83 23.23 -6.56
C LEU A 72 7.95 24.14 -7.44
N ALA A 73 6.78 24.54 -6.96
CA ALA A 73 5.86 25.45 -7.65
C ALA A 73 6.49 26.83 -7.90
N LEU A 74 7.39 27.27 -7.02
CA LEU A 74 8.19 28.48 -7.22
C LEU A 74 9.11 28.39 -8.46
N MET A 75 9.51 27.19 -8.86
CA MET A 75 10.45 26.95 -9.96
C MET A 75 9.78 26.66 -11.31
N LEU A 76 8.55 26.14 -11.35
CA LEU A 76 7.84 25.70 -12.57
C LEU A 76 6.35 26.08 -12.56
N PRO A 77 5.98 27.32 -12.91
CA PRO A 77 4.67 27.88 -12.54
C PRO A 77 3.45 27.35 -13.31
N ILE A 78 3.59 26.83 -14.53
CA ILE A 78 2.44 26.58 -15.44
C ILE A 78 2.24 25.10 -15.78
N LEU A 79 3.32 24.35 -16.05
CA LEU A 79 3.25 22.90 -16.28
C LEU A 79 3.16 22.11 -14.96
N GLY A 80 3.63 22.68 -13.85
CA GLY A 80 3.58 22.05 -12.53
C GLY A 80 2.16 21.93 -11.98
N PHE A 81 1.34 22.98 -12.11
CA PHE A 81 0.06 23.08 -11.41
C PHE A 81 -0.99 22.06 -11.87
N ALA A 82 -1.11 21.83 -13.19
CA ALA A 82 -2.07 20.86 -13.72
C ALA A 82 -1.59 19.40 -13.51
N GLY A 83 -0.28 19.18 -13.56
CA GLY A 83 0.33 17.88 -13.26
C GLY A 83 0.16 17.51 -11.79
N ASP A 84 0.47 18.44 -10.89
CA ASP A 84 0.25 18.32 -9.44
C ASP A 84 -1.19 17.93 -9.13
N PHE A 85 -2.16 18.70 -9.64
CA PHE A 85 -3.56 18.47 -9.31
C PHE A 85 -4.05 17.07 -9.70
N VAL A 86 -3.58 16.54 -10.84
CA VAL A 86 -3.93 15.19 -11.27
C VAL A 86 -3.22 14.14 -10.41
N ILE A 87 -1.95 14.33 -10.11
CA ILE A 87 -1.16 13.39 -9.28
C ILE A 87 -1.75 13.34 -7.87
N ASP A 88 -1.99 14.49 -7.24
CA ASP A 88 -2.59 14.61 -5.91
C ASP A 88 -4.01 14.01 -5.88
N GLY A 89 -4.78 14.22 -6.94
CA GLY A 89 -6.11 13.63 -7.10
C GLY A 89 -6.06 12.10 -7.18
N VAL A 90 -5.11 11.55 -7.94
CA VAL A 90 -4.89 10.10 -8.03
C VAL A 90 -4.42 9.56 -6.68
N GLU A 91 -3.50 10.23 -6.01
CA GLU A 91 -2.99 9.83 -4.70
C GLU A 91 -4.09 9.84 -3.62
N GLY A 92 -4.90 10.90 -3.58
CA GLY A 92 -6.03 11.01 -2.66
C GLY A 92 -7.07 9.89 -2.85
N VAL A 93 -7.18 9.33 -4.06
CA VAL A 93 -8.08 8.22 -4.35
C VAL A 93 -7.42 6.86 -4.15
N VAL A 94 -6.22 6.64 -4.69
CA VAL A 94 -5.54 5.33 -4.73
C VAL A 94 -4.80 5.05 -3.42
N GLY A 95 -4.15 6.06 -2.85
CA GLY A 95 -3.34 5.95 -1.64
C GLY A 95 -4.10 5.32 -0.47
N PRO A 96 -5.36 5.70 -0.18
CA PRO A 96 -6.13 5.08 0.90
C PRO A 96 -6.33 3.58 0.69
N PHE A 97 -6.55 3.11 -0.54
CA PHE A 97 -6.67 1.67 -0.83
C PHE A 97 -5.35 0.92 -0.67
N VAL A 98 -4.25 1.55 -1.06
CA VAL A 98 -2.90 0.97 -0.88
C VAL A 98 -2.59 0.84 0.60
N LEU A 99 -2.75 1.90 1.40
CA LEU A 99 -2.53 1.84 2.84
C LEU A 99 -3.53 0.89 3.52
N ALA A 100 -4.80 0.90 3.13
CA ALA A 100 -5.79 -0.04 3.64
C ALA A 100 -5.39 -1.49 3.37
N SER A 101 -4.84 -1.79 2.19
CA SER A 101 -4.38 -3.13 1.86
C SER A 101 -3.21 -3.57 2.76
N LEU A 102 -2.32 -2.65 3.15
CA LEU A 102 -1.24 -2.97 4.09
C LEU A 102 -1.75 -3.21 5.51
N LEU A 103 -2.76 -2.46 5.93
CA LEU A 103 -3.31 -2.53 7.29
C LEU A 103 -4.30 -3.70 7.47
N LEU A 104 -5.07 -4.04 6.43
CA LEU A 104 -6.18 -4.99 6.53
C LEU A 104 -5.79 -6.38 7.03
N PRO A 105 -4.64 -6.99 6.64
CA PRO A 105 -4.18 -8.26 7.20
C PRO A 105 -3.99 -8.25 8.72
N HIS A 106 -3.72 -7.07 9.30
CA HIS A 106 -3.49 -6.88 10.73
C HIS A 106 -4.77 -6.53 11.49
N LEU A 107 -5.80 -6.03 10.80
CA LEU A 107 -7.08 -5.62 11.39
C LEU A 107 -8.20 -6.65 11.22
N ALA A 108 -8.03 -7.59 10.29
CA ALA A 108 -8.99 -8.66 10.06
C ALA A 108 -8.75 -9.85 11.01
N PRO A 109 -9.78 -10.65 11.32
CA PRO A 109 -9.65 -11.83 12.17
C PRO A 109 -8.58 -12.79 11.63
N GLU A 110 -7.66 -13.19 12.51
CA GLU A 110 -6.52 -14.06 12.17
C GLU A 110 -6.92 -15.36 11.43
N PRO A 111 -8.00 -16.08 11.82
CA PRO A 111 -8.39 -17.31 11.11
C PRO A 111 -8.71 -17.07 9.63
N ILE A 112 -9.32 -15.92 9.31
CA ILE A 112 -9.69 -15.55 7.93
C ILE A 112 -8.44 -15.13 7.16
N THR A 113 -7.58 -14.32 7.79
CA THR A 113 -6.30 -13.90 7.19
C THR A 113 -5.41 -15.10 6.86
N GLN A 114 -5.29 -16.07 7.78
CA GLN A 114 -4.52 -17.29 7.58
C GLN A 114 -5.14 -18.19 6.51
N ALA A 115 -6.46 -18.34 6.46
CA ALA A 115 -7.14 -19.12 5.42
C ALA A 115 -6.91 -18.53 4.02
N ILE A 116 -7.06 -17.21 3.86
CA ILE A 116 -6.80 -16.54 2.58
C ILE A 116 -5.32 -16.65 2.20
N ARG A 117 -4.41 -16.57 3.18
CA ARG A 117 -2.97 -16.73 2.97
C ARG A 117 -2.61 -18.15 2.52
N SER A 118 -3.15 -19.18 3.15
CA SER A 118 -2.91 -20.58 2.78
C SER A 118 -3.46 -20.91 1.39
N GLU A 119 -4.67 -20.43 1.07
CA GLU A 119 -5.29 -20.63 -0.24
C GLU A 119 -4.42 -20.04 -1.36
N ARG A 120 -3.85 -18.85 -1.14
CA ARG A 120 -2.93 -18.21 -2.09
C ARG A 120 -1.59 -18.89 -2.21
N ALA A 121 -1.13 -19.56 -1.16
CA ALA A 121 0.08 -20.38 -1.19
C ALA A 121 -0.17 -21.76 -1.83
N GLY A 122 -1.40 -22.09 -2.22
CA GLY A 122 -1.77 -23.43 -2.70
C GLY A 122 -1.74 -24.50 -1.61
N LEU A 123 -1.77 -24.09 -0.34
CA LEU A 123 -1.74 -24.98 0.82
C LEU A 123 -3.17 -25.32 1.27
N PRO A 124 -3.40 -26.52 1.84
CA PRO A 124 -4.69 -26.86 2.40
C PRO A 124 -5.09 -25.85 3.49
N ALA A 125 -6.39 -25.50 3.52
CA ALA A 125 -6.90 -24.52 4.46
C ALA A 125 -6.63 -24.95 5.93
N PRO A 126 -6.23 -24.02 6.82
CA PRO A 126 -6.05 -24.32 8.23
C PRO A 126 -7.38 -24.82 8.82
N VAL A 127 -7.30 -25.83 9.70
CA VAL A 127 -8.39 -26.68 10.19
C VAL A 127 -9.45 -25.94 11.07
N SER A 128 -9.49 -24.61 11.06
CA SER A 128 -10.25 -23.79 12.03
C SER A 128 -11.51 -23.11 11.48
N VAL A 129 -11.97 -23.40 10.25
CA VAL A 129 -13.21 -22.78 9.73
C VAL A 129 -14.39 -23.75 9.88
N ARG A 130 -14.82 -23.96 11.12
CA ARG A 130 -16.16 -24.46 11.46
C ARG A 130 -16.72 -23.60 12.58
N ASN A 131 -17.54 -22.62 12.21
CA ASN A 131 -18.63 -22.14 13.05
C ASN A 131 -19.92 -22.70 12.47
#